data_AF-A0A8J5X0U9-F1
#
_entry.id   AF-A0A8J5X0U9-F1
#
_cell.length_a   1.000
_cell.length_b   1.000
_cell.length_c   1.000
_cell.angle_alpha   90.00
_cell.angle_beta   90.00
_cell.angle_gamma   90.00
#
_symmetry.space_group_name_H-M   'P 1'
#
loop_
_entity.id
_entity.type
_entity.pdbx_description
1 polymer ?
#
loop_
_entity_poly.entity_id
_entity_poly.type
_entity_poly.pdbx_seq_one_letter_code
_entity_poly.pdbx_strand_id
1 'polypeptide(L)'
;MPSPRAGHLAPSLRPKAAWGSGAQCLGGLGIHFFNHCGSPQNGHSLDPSEILIAIHVIDPEKEGIPLKKVIDACAACFEQRTIFTQQVLAKTLNQLVEQIPLPLLFMRTVMQAIGAFPALVDFVMDVMSRLVSKQIWKYPKLWVGFLKCAILTKPQSYGVLLQLPAPQLENALSKNPVLKAPLVEHANQPNVRSTLPRSTLVVLGLVEDQQQPAPQSPRNLPLLANLPCSALYVSEDWRCVIYAERRHRATKL
;
A
#
# COMPACT_ATOMS: atom_id res chain seq x y z
N MET A 1 -33.31 56.56 0.99
CA MET A 1 -34.50 55.66 0.91
C MET A 1 -35.60 56.48 0.25
N PRO A 2 -36.23 56.05 -0.86
CA PRO A 2 -36.52 54.67 -1.24
C PRO A 2 -36.08 54.27 -2.67
N SER A 3 -36.04 52.96 -2.91
CA SER A 3 -36.08 52.32 -4.23
C SER A 3 -37.54 51.98 -4.56
N PRO A 4 -37.93 51.87 -5.85
CA PRO A 4 -38.38 50.54 -6.29
C PRO A 4 -38.08 50.14 -7.75
N ARG A 5 -37.81 48.84 -7.88
CA ARG A 5 -38.02 47.83 -8.95
C ARG A 5 -38.52 48.20 -10.38
N ALA A 6 -37.70 47.76 -11.34
CA ALA A 6 -37.90 46.67 -12.34
C ALA A 6 -39.03 46.71 -13.41
N GLY A 7 -38.60 46.48 -14.67
CA GLY A 7 -39.38 45.93 -15.80
C GLY A 7 -38.51 45.91 -17.07
N HIS A 8 -37.80 44.82 -17.39
CA HIS A 8 -38.17 43.73 -18.33
C HIS A 8 -38.37 44.15 -19.79
N LEU A 9 -37.46 43.71 -20.67
CA LEU A 9 -37.73 43.33 -22.06
C LEU A 9 -36.60 42.38 -22.54
N ALA A 10 -36.99 41.12 -22.79
CA ALA A 10 -36.21 40.10 -23.47
C ALA A 10 -36.25 40.32 -25.00
N PRO A 11 -35.40 39.61 -25.78
CA PRO A 11 -36.03 38.60 -26.64
C PRO A 11 -35.25 37.30 -26.86
N SER A 12 -36.06 36.24 -26.99
CA SER A 12 -36.02 35.17 -28.01
C SER A 12 -34.91 34.09 -28.02
N LEU A 13 -35.24 33.00 -27.33
CA LEU A 13 -35.21 31.59 -27.74
C LEU A 13 -34.71 31.22 -29.16
N ARG A 14 -33.73 30.29 -29.19
CA ARG A 14 -33.67 29.19 -30.17
C ARG A 14 -33.24 27.88 -29.47
N PRO A 15 -33.73 26.71 -29.91
CA PRO A 15 -33.45 25.42 -29.28
C PRO A 15 -32.23 24.74 -29.90
N LYS A 16 -31.43 24.05 -29.08
CA LYS A 16 -30.50 23.00 -29.56
C LYS A 16 -30.56 21.78 -28.63
N ALA A 17 -31.35 20.81 -29.06
CA ALA A 17 -31.10 19.41 -28.79
C ALA A 17 -29.85 18.99 -29.59
N ALA A 18 -28.86 18.42 -28.90
CA ALA A 18 -27.87 17.47 -29.43
C ALA A 18 -26.94 17.06 -28.28
N TRP A 19 -27.28 15.99 -27.57
CA TRP A 19 -26.30 15.25 -26.78
C TRP A 19 -25.44 14.46 -27.77
N GLY A 20 -24.34 15.09 -28.22
CA GLY A 20 -23.30 14.48 -29.01
C GLY A 20 -22.09 14.18 -28.13
N SER A 21 -21.63 12.93 -28.18
CA SER A 21 -20.39 12.42 -27.60
C SER A 21 -19.22 13.40 -27.74
N GLY A 22 -18.50 13.62 -26.64
CA GLY A 22 -17.33 14.49 -26.58
C GLY A 22 -16.29 14.01 -25.58
N ALA A 23 -15.91 12.73 -25.66
CA ALA A 23 -14.65 12.26 -25.11
C ALA A 23 -13.55 12.61 -26.12
N GLN A 24 -12.80 13.69 -25.88
CA GLN A 24 -11.56 13.99 -26.58
C GLN A 24 -10.80 15.07 -25.81
N CYS A 25 -9.79 14.62 -25.06
CA CYS A 25 -8.54 15.34 -24.76
C CYS A 25 -7.59 14.41 -23.99
N LEU A 26 -7.08 13.38 -24.66
CA LEU A 26 -5.83 12.69 -24.29
C LEU A 26 -5.07 12.38 -25.57
N GLY A 27 -4.41 13.41 -26.12
CA GLY A 27 -3.41 13.27 -27.16
C GLY A 27 -2.02 13.45 -26.55
N GLY A 28 -1.13 12.49 -26.78
CA GLY A 28 0.31 12.69 -26.59
C GLY A 28 1.01 11.74 -25.60
N LEU A 29 0.96 10.43 -25.86
CA LEU A 29 2.12 9.54 -25.92
C LEU A 29 1.57 8.15 -26.27
N GLY A 30 1.82 7.71 -27.51
CA GLY A 30 1.39 6.42 -28.02
C GLY A 30 1.87 5.29 -27.12
N ILE A 31 0.92 4.64 -26.45
CA ILE A 31 1.13 3.36 -25.78
C ILE A 31 1.14 2.33 -26.90
N HIS A 32 2.33 2.01 -27.42
CA HIS A 32 2.55 0.94 -28.39
C HIS A 32 2.43 -0.47 -27.75
N PHE A 33 1.59 -0.62 -26.73
CA PHE A 33 1.44 -1.85 -25.93
C PHE A 33 0.10 -2.57 -26.11
N PHE A 34 -0.76 -2.13 -27.02
CA PHE A 34 -2.04 -2.80 -27.29
C PHE A 34 -2.10 -3.58 -28.61
N ASN A 35 -0.95 -3.93 -29.21
CA ASN A 35 -0.92 -4.55 -30.54
C ASN A 35 -0.19 -5.90 -30.60
N HIS A 36 -0.37 -6.76 -29.59
CA HIS A 36 0.01 -8.18 -29.69
C HIS A 36 -1.11 -9.19 -29.44
N CYS A 37 -2.37 -8.76 -29.48
CA CYS A 37 -3.48 -9.70 -29.67
C CYS A 37 -4.55 -9.05 -30.54
N GLY A 38 -4.38 -9.18 -31.86
CA GLY A 38 -5.27 -8.62 -32.87
C GLY A 38 -5.38 -9.53 -34.09
N SER A 39 -5.82 -10.77 -33.88
CA SER A 39 -6.55 -11.47 -34.93
C SER A 39 -8.03 -11.06 -34.85
N PRO A 40 -8.70 -10.79 -35.98
CA PRO A 40 -10.07 -10.26 -35.99
C PRO A 40 -11.13 -11.36 -35.82
N GLN A 41 -11.01 -12.19 -34.78
CA GLN A 41 -12.11 -13.06 -34.30
C GLN A 41 -12.06 -13.17 -32.76
N ASN A 42 -13.18 -12.82 -32.12
CA ASN A 42 -13.44 -12.74 -30.67
C ASN A 42 -12.77 -11.57 -29.91
N GLY A 43 -13.45 -10.41 -29.94
CA GLY A 43 -13.18 -9.30 -29.02
C GLY A 43 -13.53 -9.69 -27.58
N HIS A 44 -12.58 -10.31 -26.87
CA HIS A 44 -12.70 -10.49 -25.43
C HIS A 44 -12.51 -9.14 -24.74
N SER A 45 -13.58 -8.57 -24.20
CA SER A 45 -13.48 -7.48 -23.23
C SER A 45 -12.71 -7.99 -22.02
N LEU A 46 -11.56 -7.40 -21.72
CA LEU A 46 -10.77 -7.77 -20.54
C LEU A 46 -11.60 -7.55 -19.27
N ASP A 47 -11.58 -8.53 -18.37
CA ASP A 47 -12.21 -8.40 -17.07
C ASP A 47 -11.46 -7.34 -16.23
N PRO A 48 -12.12 -6.54 -15.39
CA PRO A 48 -11.45 -5.52 -14.59
C PRO A 48 -10.27 -6.05 -13.76
N SER A 49 -10.33 -7.29 -13.28
CA SER A 49 -9.18 -7.86 -12.55
C SER A 49 -7.97 -8.07 -13.47
N GLU A 50 -8.19 -8.50 -14.71
CA GLU A 50 -7.15 -8.70 -15.73
C GLU A 50 -6.49 -7.38 -16.13
N ILE A 51 -7.27 -6.29 -16.21
CA ILE A 51 -6.72 -4.95 -16.48
C ILE A 51 -5.74 -4.55 -15.38
N LEU A 52 -6.12 -4.68 -14.11
CA LEU A 52 -5.22 -4.35 -12.99
C LEU A 52 -3.99 -5.25 -12.97
N ILE A 53 -4.14 -6.54 -13.29
CA ILE A 53 -3.02 -7.47 -13.36
C ILE A 53 -2.07 -7.09 -14.50
N ALA A 54 -2.60 -6.77 -15.68
CA ALA A 54 -1.82 -6.32 -16.83
C ALA A 54 -0.99 -5.08 -16.50
N ILE A 55 -1.55 -4.12 -15.76
CA ILE A 55 -0.81 -2.93 -15.30
C ILE A 55 0.35 -3.32 -14.36
N HIS A 56 0.18 -4.34 -13.52
CA HIS A 56 1.19 -4.75 -12.54
C HIS A 56 2.35 -5.56 -13.14
N VAL A 57 2.15 -6.20 -14.29
CA VAL A 57 3.19 -6.99 -14.97
C VAL A 57 4.05 -6.16 -15.93
N ILE A 58 3.69 -4.90 -16.17
CA ILE A 58 4.52 -3.95 -16.92
C ILE A 58 5.86 -3.79 -16.19
N ASP A 59 6.95 -4.05 -16.91
CA ASP A 59 8.30 -3.73 -16.45
C ASP A 59 8.69 -2.34 -17.01
N PRO A 60 8.68 -1.28 -16.18
CA PRO A 60 8.90 0.08 -16.66
C PRO A 60 10.29 0.29 -17.26
N GLU A 61 11.30 -0.43 -16.75
CA GLU A 61 12.68 -0.29 -17.23
C GLU A 61 12.85 -1.00 -18.57
N LYS A 62 12.35 -2.25 -18.67
CA LYS A 62 12.43 -3.03 -19.91
C LYS A 62 11.62 -2.42 -21.06
N GLU A 63 10.47 -1.82 -20.74
CA GLU A 63 9.57 -1.24 -21.75
C GLU A 63 9.82 0.24 -22.02
N GLY A 64 10.76 0.88 -21.30
CA GLY A 64 11.05 2.31 -21.45
C GLY A 64 9.88 3.21 -21.03
N ILE A 65 8.98 2.71 -20.17
CA ILE A 65 7.80 3.44 -19.68
C ILE A 65 8.16 4.09 -18.35
N PRO A 66 7.98 5.42 -18.17
CA PRO A 66 8.19 6.03 -16.86
C PRO A 66 7.31 5.38 -15.79
N LEU A 67 7.91 4.94 -14.67
CA LEU A 67 7.20 4.29 -13.55
C LEU A 67 5.96 5.08 -13.09
N LYS A 68 6.04 6.41 -13.12
CA LYS A 68 4.92 7.30 -12.79
C LYS A 68 3.68 7.03 -13.65
N LYS A 69 3.84 6.73 -14.95
CA LYS A 69 2.70 6.42 -15.83
C LYS A 69 2.02 5.10 -15.45
N VAL A 70 2.79 4.08 -15.07
CA VAL A 70 2.24 2.80 -14.61
C VAL A 70 1.48 2.99 -13.29
N ILE A 71 2.04 3.81 -12.40
CA ILE A 71 1.39 4.25 -11.16
C ILE A 71 0.07 4.99 -11.43
N ASP A 72 0.06 5.95 -12.35
CA ASP A 72 -1.10 6.77 -12.68
C ASP A 72 -2.20 5.91 -13.33
N ALA A 73 -1.83 4.96 -14.20
CA ALA A 73 -2.75 3.98 -14.77
C ALA A 73 -3.41 3.12 -13.68
N CYS A 74 -2.63 2.60 -12.72
CA CYS A 74 -3.17 1.86 -11.59
C CYS A 74 -4.11 2.75 -10.75
N ALA A 75 -3.74 4.01 -10.48
CA ALA A 75 -4.57 4.95 -9.71
C ALA A 75 -5.91 5.23 -10.39
N ALA A 76 -5.93 5.39 -11.73
CA ALA A 76 -7.16 5.61 -12.49
C ALA A 76 -8.16 4.44 -12.34
N CYS A 77 -7.68 3.19 -12.20
CA CYS A 77 -8.56 2.06 -11.88
C CYS A 77 -9.28 2.26 -10.53
N PHE A 78 -8.58 2.73 -9.50
CA PHE A 78 -9.16 2.95 -8.17
C PHE A 78 -10.15 4.12 -8.08
N GLU A 79 -10.15 5.02 -9.07
CA GLU A 79 -11.16 6.08 -9.21
C GLU A 79 -12.50 5.53 -9.70
N GLN A 80 -12.48 4.43 -10.46
CA GLN A 80 -13.66 3.78 -11.05
C GLN A 80 -14.23 2.67 -10.15
N ARG A 81 -14.63 3.02 -8.91
CA ARG A 81 -15.02 2.04 -7.86
C ARG A 81 -16.24 1.18 -8.15
N THR A 82 -17.08 1.58 -9.11
CA THR A 82 -18.21 0.77 -9.59
C THR A 82 -17.75 -0.38 -10.49
N ILE A 83 -16.59 -0.23 -11.13
CA ILE A 83 -15.96 -1.23 -11.99
C ILE A 83 -14.96 -2.05 -11.17
N PHE A 84 -14.05 -1.37 -10.46
CA PHE A 84 -13.03 -1.99 -9.61
C PHE A 84 -13.57 -2.14 -8.19
N THR A 85 -14.55 -3.04 -8.05
CA THR A 85 -15.23 -3.33 -6.80
C THR A 85 -14.31 -4.05 -5.80
N GLN A 86 -14.78 -4.17 -4.56
CA GLN A 86 -14.11 -4.97 -3.52
C GLN A 86 -13.76 -6.39 -3.99
N GLN A 87 -14.68 -7.06 -4.71
CA GLN A 87 -14.49 -8.43 -5.20
C GLN A 87 -13.41 -8.50 -6.29
N VAL A 88 -13.41 -7.54 -7.20
CA VAL A 88 -12.37 -7.42 -8.24
C VAL A 88 -11.01 -7.25 -7.60
N LEU A 89 -10.88 -6.34 -6.63
CA LEU A 89 -9.61 -6.10 -5.95
C LEU A 89 -9.15 -7.31 -5.12
N ALA A 90 -10.06 -8.00 -4.44
CA ALA A 90 -9.72 -9.23 -3.71
C ALA A 90 -9.18 -10.30 -4.67
N LYS A 91 -9.84 -10.50 -5.83
CA LYS A 91 -9.37 -11.40 -6.89
C LYS A 91 -8.00 -10.98 -7.42
N THR A 92 -7.81 -9.71 -7.78
CA THR A 92 -6.52 -9.19 -8.27
C THR A 92 -5.40 -9.41 -7.24
N LEU A 93 -5.62 -9.03 -5.97
CA LEU A 93 -4.61 -9.19 -4.92
C LEU A 93 -4.24 -10.65 -4.67
N ASN A 94 -5.22 -11.56 -4.67
CA ASN A 94 -4.97 -13.01 -4.56
C ASN A 94 -4.14 -13.55 -5.73
N GLN A 95 -4.31 -13.02 -6.93
CA GLN A 95 -3.52 -13.47 -8.09
C GLN A 95 -2.11 -12.86 -8.08
N LEU A 96 -1.99 -11.58 -7.76
CA LEU A 96 -0.71 -10.88 -7.74
C LEU A 96 0.24 -11.40 -6.65
N VAL A 97 -0.28 -11.80 -5.47
CA VAL A 97 0.56 -12.36 -4.39
C VAL A 97 1.19 -13.70 -4.79
N GLU A 98 0.62 -14.41 -5.77
CA GLU A 98 1.15 -15.66 -6.28
C GLU A 98 2.25 -15.51 -7.33
N GLN A 99 2.45 -14.31 -7.88
CA GLN A 99 3.46 -14.07 -8.90
C GLN A 99 4.88 -14.11 -8.35
N ILE A 100 5.81 -14.63 -9.17
CA ILE A 100 7.25 -14.67 -8.91
C ILE A 100 7.96 -14.16 -10.17
N PRO A 101 8.68 -13.03 -10.11
CA PRO A 101 8.87 -12.16 -8.95
C PRO A 101 7.58 -11.42 -8.54
N LEU A 102 7.49 -11.02 -7.26
CA LEU A 102 6.35 -10.26 -6.76
C LEU A 102 6.30 -8.87 -7.45
N PRO A 103 5.15 -8.42 -7.98
CA PRO A 103 5.06 -7.17 -8.73
C PRO A 103 5.45 -5.93 -7.94
N LEU A 104 6.20 -5.01 -8.57
CA LEU A 104 6.78 -3.84 -7.93
C LEU A 104 5.74 -2.94 -7.23
N LEU A 105 4.56 -2.80 -7.83
CA LEU A 105 3.48 -1.94 -7.31
C LEU A 105 2.55 -2.63 -6.31
N PHE A 106 2.79 -3.91 -5.99
CA PHE A 106 1.87 -4.73 -5.20
C PHE A 106 1.45 -4.08 -3.87
N MET A 107 2.42 -3.64 -3.06
CA MET A 107 2.10 -3.03 -1.76
C MET A 107 1.34 -1.70 -1.88
N ARG A 108 1.56 -0.94 -2.95
CA ARG A 108 0.79 0.29 -3.22
C ARG A 108 -0.68 -0.05 -3.44
N THR A 109 -0.93 -1.09 -4.23
CA THR A 109 -2.28 -1.58 -4.56
C THR A 109 -2.98 -2.14 -3.33
N VAL A 110 -2.27 -2.87 -2.47
CA VAL A 110 -2.79 -3.32 -1.16
C VAL A 110 -3.26 -2.13 -0.32
N MET A 111 -2.44 -1.08 -0.21
CA MET A 111 -2.79 0.12 0.56
C MET A 111 -3.97 0.89 -0.06
N GLN A 112 -4.02 1.01 -1.39
CA GLN A 112 -5.15 1.63 -2.09
C GLN A 112 -6.45 0.83 -1.90
N ALA A 113 -6.38 -0.51 -1.93
CA ALA A 113 -7.52 -1.37 -1.68
C ALA A 113 -8.10 -1.20 -0.27
N ILE A 114 -7.25 -1.14 0.76
CA ILE A 114 -7.70 -0.83 2.13
C ILE A 114 -8.37 0.54 2.21
N GLY A 115 -7.78 1.56 1.58
CA GLY A 115 -8.32 2.93 1.58
C GLY A 115 -9.65 3.07 0.84
N ALA A 116 -9.86 2.28 -0.21
CA ALA A 116 -11.10 2.24 -0.98
C ALA A 116 -12.18 1.39 -0.28
N PHE A 117 -11.80 0.22 0.25
CA PHE A 117 -12.70 -0.78 0.81
C PHE A 117 -12.16 -1.35 2.14
N PRO A 118 -12.45 -0.70 3.29
CA PRO A 118 -11.96 -1.13 4.61
C PRO A 118 -12.38 -2.54 5.03
N ALA A 119 -13.46 -3.08 4.46
CA ALA A 119 -13.90 -4.45 4.68
C ALA A 119 -12.91 -5.51 4.14
N LEU A 120 -11.87 -5.12 3.39
CA LEU A 120 -10.80 -6.02 2.95
C LEU A 120 -9.68 -6.22 3.98
N VAL A 121 -9.68 -5.54 5.13
CA VAL A 121 -8.54 -5.59 6.05
C VAL A 121 -8.18 -7.02 6.47
N ASP A 122 -9.15 -7.84 6.87
CA ASP A 122 -8.89 -9.23 7.30
C ASP A 122 -8.34 -10.08 6.16
N PHE A 123 -8.96 -9.99 4.98
CA PHE A 123 -8.43 -10.61 3.76
C PHE A 123 -6.99 -10.16 3.44
N VAL A 124 -6.70 -8.87 3.62
CA VAL A 124 -5.35 -8.34 3.41
C VAL A 124 -4.38 -8.85 4.46
N MET A 125 -4.81 -9.15 5.70
CA MET A 125 -3.92 -9.77 6.69
C MET A 125 -3.49 -11.17 6.24
N ASP A 126 -4.39 -11.95 5.63
CA ASP A 126 -4.04 -13.24 5.03
C ASP A 126 -3.06 -13.10 3.86
N VAL A 127 -3.23 -12.05 3.05
CA VAL A 127 -2.27 -11.70 1.99
C VAL A 127 -0.91 -11.33 2.59
N MET A 128 -0.88 -10.49 3.63
CA MET A 128 0.34 -10.06 4.30
C MET A 128 1.08 -11.22 4.96
N SER A 129 0.38 -12.19 5.56
CA SER A 129 0.96 -13.43 6.08
C SER A 129 1.62 -14.28 4.98
N ARG A 130 1.01 -14.36 3.79
CA ARG A 130 1.63 -15.02 2.63
C ARG A 130 2.93 -14.32 2.21
N LEU A 131 3.00 -12.99 2.29
CA LEU A 131 4.21 -12.23 1.99
C LEU A 131 5.36 -12.50 2.97
N VAL A 132 5.05 -12.73 4.25
CA VAL A 132 6.05 -13.17 5.25
C VAL A 132 6.66 -14.51 4.82
N SER A 133 5.82 -15.47 4.42
CA SER A 133 6.28 -16.78 3.92
C SER A 133 7.13 -16.65 2.66
N LYS A 134 6.82 -15.68 1.79
CA LYS A 134 7.60 -15.33 0.59
C LYS A 134 8.82 -14.44 0.87
N GLN A 135 9.15 -14.19 2.14
CA GLN A 135 10.33 -13.44 2.56
C GLN A 135 10.38 -12.03 1.94
N ILE A 136 9.27 -11.29 2.00
CA ILE A 136 9.12 -9.94 1.42
C ILE A 136 10.26 -8.96 1.79
N TRP A 137 10.93 -9.17 2.93
CA TRP A 137 12.09 -8.38 3.35
C TRP A 137 13.30 -8.45 2.39
N LYS A 138 13.35 -9.43 1.48
CA LYS A 138 14.37 -9.50 0.42
C LYS A 138 14.17 -8.45 -0.69
N TYR A 139 13.02 -7.79 -0.73
CA TYR A 139 12.66 -6.81 -1.75
C TYR A 139 12.50 -5.42 -1.09
N PRO A 140 13.55 -4.56 -1.05
CA PRO A 140 13.55 -3.37 -0.21
C PRO A 140 12.37 -2.41 -0.42
N LYS A 141 11.95 -2.20 -1.69
CA LYS A 141 10.80 -1.33 -2.03
C LYS A 141 9.49 -1.90 -1.49
N LEU A 142 9.30 -3.22 -1.61
CA LEU A 142 8.10 -3.91 -1.12
C LEU A 142 8.12 -4.03 0.41
N TRP A 143 9.29 -4.23 1.02
CA TRP A 143 9.44 -4.26 2.48
C TRP A 143 9.00 -2.94 3.15
N VAL A 144 9.37 -1.80 2.57
CA VAL A 144 8.88 -0.49 3.04
C VAL A 144 7.36 -0.43 2.97
N GLY A 145 6.77 -0.87 1.86
CA GLY A 145 5.32 -0.94 1.70
C GLY A 145 4.65 -1.85 2.72
N PHE A 146 5.22 -3.03 2.98
CA PHE A 146 4.74 -3.99 3.98
C PHE A 146 4.68 -3.35 5.37
N LEU A 147 5.75 -2.69 5.81
CA LEU A 147 5.77 -2.02 7.12
C LEU A 147 4.77 -0.86 7.20
N LYS A 148 4.60 -0.08 6.12
CA LYS A 148 3.56 0.95 6.04
C LYS A 148 2.16 0.36 6.16
N CYS A 149 1.90 -0.76 5.47
CA CYS A 149 0.62 -1.47 5.56
C CYS A 149 0.37 -2.02 6.97
N ALA A 150 1.39 -2.60 7.61
CA ALA A 150 1.28 -3.09 8.99
C ALA A 150 0.93 -1.95 9.96
N ILE A 151 1.53 -0.76 9.81
CA ILE A 151 1.19 0.41 10.63
C ILE A 151 -0.24 0.89 10.37
N LEU A 152 -0.66 0.91 9.10
CA LEU A 152 -1.99 1.35 8.67
C LEU A 152 -3.12 0.47 9.23
N THR A 153 -2.84 -0.81 9.43
CA THR A 153 -3.83 -1.85 9.79
C THR A 153 -3.66 -2.37 11.21
N LYS A 154 -3.12 -1.54 12.11
CA LYS A 154 -3.13 -1.86 13.54
C LYS A 154 -4.58 -1.82 14.08
N PRO A 155 -4.95 -2.75 14.98
CA PRO A 155 -4.14 -3.81 15.58
C PRO A 155 -4.08 -5.13 14.76
N GLN A 156 -4.84 -5.25 13.67
CA GLN A 156 -4.99 -6.49 12.89
C GLN A 156 -3.65 -7.05 12.38
N SER A 157 -2.68 -6.18 12.12
CA SER A 157 -1.35 -6.57 11.65
C SER A 157 -0.42 -7.20 12.68
N TYR A 158 -0.75 -7.20 13.97
CA TYR A 158 0.16 -7.68 15.01
C TYR A 158 0.47 -9.18 14.87
N GLY A 159 -0.54 -10.00 14.57
CA GLY A 159 -0.34 -11.42 14.30
C GLY A 159 0.60 -11.67 13.12
N VAL A 160 0.53 -10.85 12.07
CA VAL A 160 1.42 -10.93 10.91
C VAL A 160 2.86 -10.53 11.29
N LEU A 161 3.02 -9.45 12.06
CA LEU A 161 4.35 -9.00 12.50
C LEU A 161 5.04 -10.06 13.38
N LEU A 162 4.29 -10.77 14.21
CA LEU A 162 4.82 -11.84 15.07
C LEU A 162 5.21 -13.12 14.30
N GLN A 163 4.83 -13.24 13.02
CA GLN A 163 5.30 -14.33 12.14
C GLN A 163 6.68 -14.05 11.54
N LEU A 164 7.19 -12.81 11.62
CA LEU A 164 8.51 -12.48 11.13
C LEU A 164 9.59 -13.23 11.93
N PRO A 165 10.65 -13.73 11.28
CA PRO A 165 11.80 -14.23 12.02
C PRO A 165 12.44 -13.11 12.85
N ALA A 166 13.09 -13.46 13.97
CA ALA A 166 13.58 -12.50 14.96
C ALA A 166 14.43 -11.35 14.38
N PRO A 167 15.39 -11.57 13.45
CA PRO A 167 16.16 -10.47 12.85
C PRO A 167 15.30 -9.48 12.05
N GLN A 168 14.26 -9.99 11.36
CA GLN A 168 13.36 -9.17 10.57
C GLN A 168 12.36 -8.42 11.45
N LEU A 169 11.91 -9.03 12.55
CA LEU A 169 11.09 -8.36 13.55
C LEU A 169 11.87 -7.21 14.20
N GLU A 170 13.12 -7.44 14.58
CA GLU A 170 13.99 -6.40 15.12
C GLU A 170 14.22 -5.25 14.10
N ASN A 171 14.45 -5.59 12.83
CA ASN A 171 14.54 -4.59 11.75
C ASN A 171 13.24 -3.79 11.58
N ALA A 172 12.08 -4.44 11.68
CA ALA A 172 10.79 -3.78 11.57
C ALA A 172 10.56 -2.78 12.71
N LEU A 173 10.89 -3.18 13.96
CA LEU A 173 10.71 -2.37 15.16
C LEU A 173 11.71 -1.21 15.25
N SER A 174 12.97 -1.42 14.86
CA SER A 174 13.98 -0.36 14.80
C SER A 174 13.62 0.73 13.79
N LYS A 175 13.10 0.36 12.61
CA LYS A 175 12.64 1.32 11.60
C LYS A 175 11.32 2.00 11.97
N ASN A 176 10.49 1.35 12.78
CA ASN A 176 9.15 1.84 13.11
C ASN A 176 8.89 1.71 14.63
N PRO A 177 9.51 2.55 15.46
CA PRO A 177 9.42 2.45 16.92
C PRO A 177 7.97 2.58 17.44
N VAL A 178 7.09 3.23 16.67
CA VAL A 178 5.65 3.34 16.94
C VAL A 178 4.92 1.98 17.01
N LEU A 179 5.53 0.90 16.52
CA LEU A 179 4.99 -0.46 16.62
C LEU A 179 5.37 -1.16 17.93
N LYS A 180 6.47 -0.76 18.58
CA LYS A 180 7.08 -1.56 19.65
C LYS A 180 6.17 -1.72 20.86
N ALA A 181 5.79 -0.62 21.50
CA ALA A 181 4.95 -0.67 22.70
C ALA A 181 3.64 -1.47 22.51
N PRO A 182 2.81 -1.18 21.49
CA PRO A 182 1.56 -1.91 21.34
C PRO A 182 1.75 -3.36 20.87
N LEU A 183 2.82 -3.68 20.14
CA LEU A 183 3.12 -5.06 19.78
C LEU A 183 3.56 -5.88 20.99
N VAL A 184 4.35 -5.29 21.90
CA VAL A 184 4.74 -5.91 23.17
C VAL A 184 3.50 -6.18 24.04
N GLU A 185 2.60 -5.21 24.16
CA GLU A 185 1.34 -5.37 24.89
C GLU A 185 0.50 -6.54 24.35
N HIS A 186 0.33 -6.60 23.02
CA HIS A 186 -0.37 -7.71 22.37
C HIS A 186 0.33 -9.05 22.59
N ALA A 187 1.65 -9.10 22.40
CA ALA A 187 2.44 -10.32 22.56
C ALA A 187 2.48 -10.84 24.00
N ASN A 188 2.26 -9.98 25.00
CA ASN A 188 2.26 -10.36 26.40
C ASN A 188 0.93 -10.95 26.88
N GLN A 189 -0.12 -10.95 26.04
CA GLN A 189 -1.37 -11.63 26.33
C GLN A 189 -1.13 -13.14 26.50
N PRO A 190 -1.68 -13.82 27.53
CA PRO A 190 -1.32 -15.21 27.86
C PRO A 190 -1.48 -16.21 26.69
N ASN A 191 -2.54 -16.05 25.90
CA ASN A 191 -2.84 -16.88 24.72
C ASN A 191 -1.87 -16.63 23.54
N VAL A 192 -1.28 -15.44 23.45
CA VAL A 192 -0.29 -15.11 22.40
C VAL A 192 1.10 -15.48 22.87
N ARG A 193 1.48 -15.06 24.08
CA ARG A 193 2.81 -15.27 24.64
C ARG A 193 3.21 -16.74 24.64
N SER A 194 2.28 -17.63 24.97
CA SER A 194 2.50 -19.08 25.03
C SER A 194 2.80 -19.72 23.68
N THR A 195 2.43 -19.09 22.56
CA THR A 195 2.70 -19.59 21.20
C THR A 195 3.97 -19.02 20.59
N LEU A 196 4.58 -18.00 21.21
CA LEU A 196 5.71 -17.29 20.61
C LEU A 196 7.05 -18.01 20.88
N PRO A 197 7.93 -18.11 19.87
CA PRO A 197 9.30 -18.56 20.07
C PRO A 197 10.06 -17.67 21.06
N ARG A 198 11.00 -18.25 21.81
CA ARG A 198 11.84 -17.50 22.76
C ARG A 198 12.59 -16.34 22.09
N SER A 199 13.11 -16.55 20.89
CA SER A 199 13.82 -15.51 20.13
C SER A 199 12.95 -14.27 19.87
N THR A 200 11.67 -14.46 19.56
CA THR A 200 10.69 -13.38 19.42
C THR A 200 10.47 -12.66 20.75
N LEU A 201 10.35 -13.40 21.86
CA LEU A 201 10.19 -12.80 23.20
C LEU A 201 11.41 -11.96 23.61
N VAL A 202 12.62 -12.39 23.26
CA VAL A 202 13.86 -11.63 23.52
C VAL A 202 13.86 -10.33 22.73
N VAL A 203 13.55 -10.35 21.43
CA VAL A 203 13.46 -9.11 20.59
C VAL A 203 12.44 -8.12 21.15
N LEU A 204 11.34 -8.63 21.71
CA LEU A 204 10.30 -7.82 22.34
C LEU A 204 10.68 -7.32 23.75
N GLY A 205 11.80 -7.76 24.32
CA GLY A 205 12.23 -7.42 25.67
C GLY A 205 11.35 -8.06 26.76
N LEU A 206 10.66 -9.15 26.41
CA LEU A 206 9.74 -9.88 27.29
C LEU A 206 10.43 -11.00 28.09
N VAL A 207 11.67 -11.33 27.70
CA VAL A 207 12.55 -12.30 28.35
C VAL A 207 13.99 -11.80 28.17
N GLU A 208 14.84 -11.97 29.19
CA GLU A 208 16.26 -11.65 29.10
C GLU A 208 17.00 -12.66 28.19
N ASP A 209 17.98 -12.14 27.43
CA ASP A 209 18.89 -12.99 26.68
C ASP A 209 19.85 -13.67 27.67
N GLN A 210 19.56 -14.92 28.03
CA GLN A 210 20.50 -15.72 28.78
C GLN A 210 21.61 -16.15 27.82
N GLN A 211 22.58 -15.26 27.60
CA GLN A 211 23.88 -15.64 27.06
C GLN A 211 24.46 -16.73 27.95
N GLN A 212 24.69 -17.92 27.37
CA GLN A 212 25.58 -18.92 27.98
C GLN A 212 26.87 -18.21 28.43
N PRO A 213 27.36 -18.45 29.65
CA PRO A 213 28.57 -17.80 30.13
C PRO A 213 29.74 -18.23 29.22
N ALA A 214 30.24 -17.28 28.44
CA ALA A 214 31.51 -17.42 27.74
C ALA A 214 32.66 -17.46 28.79
N PRO A 215 33.71 -18.29 28.59
CA PRO A 215 34.86 -18.28 29.46
C PRO A 215 35.50 -16.88 29.49
N GLN A 216 35.71 -16.37 30.70
CA GLN A 216 36.21 -15.02 30.97
C GLN A 216 37.67 -14.84 30.54
N SER A 217 37.95 -13.72 29.87
CA SER A 217 39.29 -13.11 29.84
C SER A 217 39.17 -11.58 29.95
N PRO A 218 40.09 -10.88 30.67
CA PRO A 218 39.81 -9.58 31.27
C PRO A 218 39.99 -8.36 30.34
N ARG A 219 39.15 -7.36 30.64
CA ARG A 219 39.06 -5.94 30.24
C ARG A 219 40.29 -5.28 29.60
N ASN A 220 40.01 -4.50 28.55
CA ASN A 220 40.49 -3.12 28.41
C ASN A 220 39.46 -2.26 27.64
N LEU A 221 39.33 -0.98 28.04
CA LEU A 221 38.45 0.07 27.50
C LEU A 221 39.29 1.38 27.43
N PRO A 222 38.89 2.48 26.76
CA PRO A 222 37.98 2.70 25.63
C PRO A 222 38.70 3.37 24.42
N LEU A 223 38.08 3.41 23.23
CA LEU A 223 38.45 4.40 22.21
C LEU A 223 37.22 5.04 21.54
N LEU A 224 37.08 6.33 21.84
CA LEU A 224 36.55 7.46 21.08
C LEU A 224 35.44 7.21 20.04
N ALA A 225 34.29 7.79 20.38
CA ALA A 225 33.23 8.18 19.47
C ALA A 225 33.77 9.01 18.30
N ASN A 226 33.39 8.64 17.08
CA ASN A 226 33.31 9.56 15.95
C ASN A 226 32.38 8.97 14.88
N LEU A 227 31.25 9.63 14.66
CA LEU A 227 30.48 9.58 13.42
C LEU A 227 29.67 10.89 13.31
N PRO A 228 29.89 11.70 12.26
CA PRO A 228 28.85 12.52 11.68
C PRO A 228 28.48 11.96 10.31
N CYS A 229 27.19 11.70 10.06
CA CYS A 229 26.59 11.86 8.74
C CYS A 229 25.07 11.78 8.84
N SER A 230 24.45 12.97 8.88
CA SER A 230 23.26 13.34 8.13
C SER A 230 22.22 12.24 7.86
N ALA A 231 21.31 12.07 8.82
CA ALA A 231 19.96 11.62 8.49
C ALA A 231 19.21 12.79 7.83
N LEU A 232 19.18 12.81 6.50
CA LEU A 232 18.20 13.58 5.75
C LEU A 232 16.82 13.06 6.15
N TYR A 233 16.13 13.87 6.94
CA TYR A 233 14.73 13.70 7.30
C TYR A 233 13.90 13.96 6.04
N VAL A 234 13.68 12.93 5.22
CA VAL A 234 12.67 12.99 4.16
C VAL A 234 11.30 12.81 4.81
N SER A 235 10.74 13.98 5.12
CA SER A 235 9.31 14.26 5.30
C SER A 235 8.45 13.51 4.30
N GLU A 236 7.43 12.81 4.78
CA GLU A 236 6.14 12.62 4.11
C GLU A 236 5.13 12.29 5.21
N ASP A 237 4.31 13.23 5.65
CA ASP A 237 3.29 12.97 6.66
C ASP A 237 2.06 12.28 6.01
N TRP A 238 2.16 10.98 5.74
CA TRP A 238 1.10 10.16 5.11
C TRP A 238 -0.17 10.09 5.99
N ARG A 239 -0.07 10.45 7.28
CA ARG A 239 -1.23 10.57 8.16
C ARG A 239 -2.21 11.61 7.63
N CYS A 240 -1.73 12.69 7.04
CA CYS A 240 -2.58 13.77 6.51
C CYS A 240 -3.39 13.34 5.28
N VAL A 241 -2.85 12.51 4.38
CA VAL A 241 -3.59 12.10 3.18
C VAL A 241 -4.74 11.14 3.53
N ILE A 242 -4.50 10.19 4.44
CA ILE A 242 -5.54 9.24 4.87
C ILE A 242 -6.55 9.92 5.82
N TYR A 243 -6.12 10.82 6.72
CA TYR A 243 -7.05 11.61 7.53
C TYR A 243 -7.86 12.61 6.71
N ALA A 244 -7.27 13.27 5.71
CA ALA A 244 -7.99 14.20 4.84
C ALA A 244 -9.08 13.49 4.03
N GLU A 245 -8.79 12.31 3.49
CA GLU A 245 -9.77 11.51 2.75
C GLU A 245 -10.92 11.02 3.65
N ARG A 246 -10.62 10.64 4.90
CA ARG A 246 -11.63 10.22 5.89
C ARG A 246 -12.46 11.40 6.41
N ARG A 247 -11.84 12.57 6.62
CA ARG A 247 -12.51 13.81 7.06
C ARG A 247 -13.36 14.44 5.96
N HIS A 248 -12.97 14.34 4.69
CA HIS A 248 -13.75 14.86 3.57
C HIS A 248 -15.02 14.03 3.29
N ARG A 249 -15.03 12.74 3.65
CA ARG A 249 -16.24 11.89 3.55
C ARG A 249 -17.23 12.09 4.70
N ALA A 250 -16.73 12.40 5.90
CA ALA A 250 -17.60 12.70 7.05
C ALA A 250 -18.39 14.01 6.91
N THR A 251 -18.00 14.90 5.99
CA THR A 251 -18.68 16.19 5.73
C THR A 251 -19.59 16.17 4.49
N LYS A 252 -19.79 15.01 3.86
CA LYS A 252 -20.68 14.83 2.69
C LYS A 252 -21.88 13.90 2.93
N LEU A 253 -22.12 13.52 4.19
CA LEU A 253 -23.36 12.93 4.70
C LEU A 253 -24.06 13.96 5.58
#